data_AF-A0A0B7MGM4-F1
#
_entry.id   AF-A0A0B7MGM4-F1
#
_cell.length_a   1.000
_cell.length_b   1.000
_cell.length_c   1.000
_cell.angle_alpha   90.00
_cell.angle_beta   90.00
_cell.angle_gamma   90.00
#
_symmetry.space_group_name_H-M   'P 1'
#
loop_
_entity.id
_entity.type
_entity.pdbx_description
1 polymer ?
#
loop_
_entity_poly.entity_id
_entity_poly.type
_entity_poly.pdbx_seq_one_letter_code
_entity_poly.pdbx_strand_id
1 'polypeptide(L)'
;MTVAREIRIEGVVQGVGFRPTVFRLANKYGIKGWILNSSEGVTIWAEASEEIVDAFLQDILDHPPKLAIDCQAQHQAPGFSRV
;
A
#
# COMPACT_ATOMS: atom_id res chain seq x y z
N MET A 1 5.31 -18.08 -4.32
CA MET A 1 4.44 -18.07 -3.12
C MET A 1 3.72 -16.73 -3.07
N THR A 2 2.46 -16.71 -2.66
CA THR A 2 1.72 -15.46 -2.42
C THR A 2 1.92 -15.03 -0.97
N VAL A 3 2.25 -13.76 -0.77
CA VAL A 3 2.42 -13.13 0.54
C VAL A 3 1.34 -12.05 0.72
N ALA A 4 0.89 -11.86 1.95
CA ALA A 4 0.09 -10.71 2.32
C ALA A 4 0.98 -9.74 3.10
N ARG A 5 1.02 -8.46 2.71
CA ARG A 5 1.75 -7.43 3.43
C ARG A 5 0.81 -6.29 3.78
N GLU A 6 0.84 -5.88 5.05
CA GLU A 6 0.28 -4.61 5.47
C GLU A 6 1.31 -3.52 5.21
N ILE A 7 0.91 -2.49 4.50
CA ILE A 7 1.71 -1.32 4.15
C ILE A 7 1.00 -0.11 4.75
N ARG A 8 1.66 0.57 5.67
CA ARG A 8 1.16 1.85 6.21
C ARG A 8 1.92 2.99 5.55
N ILE A 9 1.22 4.06 5.24
CA ILE A 9 1.77 5.27 4.65
C ILE A 9 1.21 6.41 5.49
N GLU A 10 2.06 6.99 6.33
CA GLU A 10 1.71 8.12 7.18
C GLU A 10 1.87 9.43 6.38
N GLY A 11 1.18 10.50 6.79
CA GLY A 11 1.29 11.83 6.17
C GLY A 11 -0.04 12.46 5.75
N VAL A 12 0.02 13.62 5.08
CA VAL A 12 -1.18 14.37 4.63
C VAL A 12 -1.85 13.68 3.44
N VAL A 13 -2.77 12.76 3.74
CA VAL A 13 -3.45 11.91 2.73
C VAL A 13 -4.91 12.29 2.45
N GLN A 14 -5.40 13.37 3.05
CA GLN A 14 -6.76 13.88 2.83
C GLN A 14 -6.81 14.89 1.67
N GLY A 15 -7.71 14.66 0.70
CA GLY A 15 -7.93 15.57 -0.43
C GLY A 15 -6.91 15.45 -1.58
N VAL A 16 -5.98 14.49 -1.52
CA VAL A 16 -4.82 14.43 -2.44
C VAL A 16 -4.96 13.47 -3.62
N GLY A 17 -6.09 12.78 -3.74
CA GLY A 17 -6.30 11.79 -4.81
C GLY A 17 -5.47 10.50 -4.65
N PHE A 18 -5.19 10.08 -3.41
CA PHE A 18 -4.42 8.86 -3.11
C PHE A 18 -5.11 7.58 -3.63
N ARG A 19 -6.43 7.47 -3.43
CA ARG A 19 -7.22 6.27 -3.79
C ARG A 19 -7.14 5.93 -5.30
N PRO A 20 -7.36 6.86 -6.25
CA PRO A 20 -7.22 6.57 -7.68
C PRO A 20 -5.84 6.04 -8.08
N THR A 21 -4.76 6.62 -7.54
CA THR A 21 -3.38 6.22 -7.88
C THR A 21 -3.09 4.81 -7.42
N VAL A 22 -3.37 4.51 -6.15
CA VAL A 22 -3.15 3.17 -5.59
C VAL A 22 -4.06 2.13 -6.24
N PHE A 23 -5.32 2.47 -6.53
CA PHE A 23 -6.23 1.55 -7.22
C PHE A 23 -5.75 1.21 -8.63
N ARG A 24 -5.20 2.18 -9.36
CA ARG A 24 -4.61 1.95 -10.69
C ARG A 24 -3.37 1.06 -10.60
N LEU A 25 -2.49 1.30 -9.62
CA LEU A 25 -1.31 0.47 -9.38
C LEU A 25 -1.72 -0.95 -8.96
N ALA A 26 -2.66 -1.10 -8.03
CA ALA A 26 -3.14 -2.40 -7.58
C ALA A 26 -3.71 -3.22 -8.74
N ASN A 27 -4.48 -2.60 -9.65
CA ASN A 27 -4.96 -3.27 -10.86
C ASN A 27 -3.83 -3.61 -11.84
N LYS A 28 -2.85 -2.70 -12.06
CA LYS A 28 -1.70 -2.92 -12.94
C LYS A 28 -0.86 -4.13 -12.49
N TYR A 29 -0.66 -4.27 -11.18
CA TYR A 29 0.14 -5.33 -10.57
C TYR A 29 -0.69 -6.58 -10.20
N GLY A 30 -2.01 -6.56 -10.33
CA GLY A 30 -2.88 -7.67 -9.96
C GLY A 30 -2.91 -7.94 -8.44
N ILE A 31 -2.66 -6.92 -7.63
CA ILE A 31 -2.67 -6.99 -6.16
C ILE A 31 -4.11 -7.22 -5.68
N LYS A 32 -4.30 -8.20 -4.79
CA LYS A 32 -5.57 -8.39 -4.09
C LYS A 32 -5.49 -7.78 -2.70
N GLY A 33 -6.60 -7.18 -2.25
CA GLY A 33 -6.68 -6.64 -0.89
C GLY A 33 -7.51 -5.36 -0.84
N TRP A 34 -7.19 -4.48 0.10
CA TRP A 34 -7.98 -3.29 0.38
C TRP A 34 -7.11 -2.10 0.76
N ILE A 35 -7.69 -0.91 0.65
CA ILE A 35 -7.05 0.36 0.98
C ILE A 35 -7.98 1.08 1.96
N LEU A 36 -7.44 1.49 3.10
CA LEU A 36 -8.11 2.28 4.11
C LEU A 36 -7.41 3.63 4.21
N ASN A 37 -8.16 4.72 4.03
CA ASN A 37 -7.65 6.06 4.28
C ASN A 37 -8.20 6.53 5.64
N SER A 38 -7.32 6.90 6.56
CA SER A 38 -7.60 7.43 7.89
C SER A 38 -7.11 8.88 8.00
N SER A 39 -7.49 9.58 9.07
CA SER A 39 -6.93 10.91 9.38
C SER A 39 -5.43 10.89 9.65
N GLU A 40 -4.89 9.73 10.02
CA GLU A 40 -3.46 9.54 10.36
C GLU A 40 -2.62 9.11 9.16
N GLY A 41 -3.23 8.58 8.10
CA GLY A 41 -2.50 7.99 6.97
C GLY A 41 -3.34 7.01 6.15
N VAL A 42 -2.68 6.29 5.24
CA VAL A 42 -3.27 5.25 4.39
C VAL A 42 -2.69 3.88 4.77
N THR A 43 -3.58 2.92 5.02
CA THR A 43 -3.23 1.51 5.19
C THR A 43 -3.64 0.74 3.94
N ILE A 44 -2.71 -0.03 3.39
CA ILE A 44 -2.92 -0.89 2.23
C ILE A 44 -2.64 -2.32 2.65
N TRP A 45 -3.61 -3.19 2.43
CA TRP A 45 -3.41 -4.63 2.49
C TRP A 45 -3.15 -5.13 1.07
N ALA A 46 -1.95 -5.64 0.82
CA ALA A 46 -1.51 -6.10 -0.48
C ALA A 46 -1.17 -7.60 -0.45
N GLU A 47 -1.90 -8.39 -1.23
CA GLU A 47 -1.77 -9.83 -1.31
C GLU A 47 -1.47 -10.23 -2.77
N ALA A 48 -0.22 -10.61 -3.02
CA ALA A 48 0.28 -11.05 -4.32
C ALA A 48 1.58 -11.86 -4.16
N SER A 49 2.27 -12.19 -5.26
CA SER A 49 3.63 -12.74 -5.15
C SER A 49 4.58 -11.72 -4.54
N GLU A 50 5.62 -12.18 -3.82
CA GLU A 50 6.57 -11.30 -3.14
C GLU A 50 7.21 -10.27 -4.09
N GLU A 51 7.64 -10.71 -5.28
CA GLU A 51 8.18 -9.86 -6.34
C GLU A 51 7.19 -8.75 -6.78
N ILE A 52 5.90 -9.10 -6.88
CA ILE A 52 4.85 -8.14 -7.27
C ILE A 52 4.59 -7.14 -6.15
N VAL A 53 4.56 -7.59 -4.89
CA VAL A 53 4.37 -6.71 -3.74
C VAL A 53 5.53 -5.72 -3.67
N ASP A 54 6.77 -6.18 -3.74
CA ASP A 54 7.97 -5.33 -3.70
C ASP A 54 8.00 -4.32 -4.86
N ALA A 55 7.64 -4.74 -6.08
CA ALA A 55 7.54 -3.85 -7.23
C ALA A 55 6.43 -2.80 -7.06
N PHE A 56 5.28 -3.18 -6.50
CA PHE A 56 4.18 -2.27 -6.20
C PHE A 56 4.57 -1.21 -5.17
N LEU A 57 5.32 -1.60 -4.14
CA LEU A 57 5.84 -0.69 -3.12
C LEU A 57 6.86 0.29 -3.68
N GLN A 58 7.80 -0.18 -4.50
CA GLN A 58 8.73 0.72 -5.18
C GLN A 58 7.98 1.71 -6.07
N ASP A 59 6.98 1.27 -6.84
CA ASP A 59 6.23 2.17 -7.73
C ASP A 59 5.43 3.22 -6.92
N ILE A 60 4.96 2.89 -5.71
CA ILE A 60 4.34 3.85 -4.78
C ILE A 60 5.34 4.87 -4.23
N LEU A 61 6.56 4.43 -3.88
CA LEU A 61 7.61 5.29 -3.33
C LEU A 61 8.27 6.18 -4.39
N ASP A 62 8.40 5.69 -5.63
CA ASP A 62 8.96 6.44 -6.77
C ASP A 62 7.93 7.42 -7.35
N HIS A 63 6.64 7.10 -7.25
CA HIS A 63 5.55 7.96 -7.69
C HIS A 63 4.59 8.31 -6.55
N PRO A 64 5.07 8.98 -5.48
CA PRO A 64 4.19 9.40 -4.40
C PRO A 64 3.16 10.36 -4.99
N PRO A 65 1.88 10.26 -4.59
CA PRO A 65 0.92 11.27 -4.95
C PRO A 65 1.44 12.63 -4.47
N LYS A 66 1.29 13.67 -5.31
CA LYS A 66 1.97 14.99 -5.24
C LYS A 66 1.94 15.74 -3.88
N LEU A 67 1.26 15.22 -2.86
CA LEU A 67 1.07 15.81 -1.53
C LEU A 67 1.41 14.85 -0.38
N ALA A 68 1.90 13.64 -0.66
CA ALA A 68 2.35 12.71 0.37
C ALA A 68 3.74 13.15 0.87
N ILE A 69 3.74 13.85 2.00
CA ILE A 69 4.94 14.28 2.70
C ILE A 69 5.20 13.20 3.77
N ASP A 70 6.28 12.43 3.59
CA ASP A 70 6.81 11.40 4.51
C ASP A 70 6.11 10.01 4.50
N CYS A 71 6.28 9.25 3.42
CA CYS A 71 5.75 7.88 3.30
C CYS A 71 6.68 6.86 3.98
N GLN A 72 6.46 6.55 5.26
CA GLN A 72 7.14 5.42 5.90
C GLN A 72 6.39 4.11 5.64
N ALA A 73 6.85 3.32 4.66
CA ALA A 73 6.29 2.00 4.40
C ALA A 73 6.75 0.98 5.46
N GLN A 74 5.91 0.72 6.46
CA GLN A 74 6.12 -0.38 7.39
C GLN A 74 5.66 -1.69 6.76
N HIS A 75 6.51 -2.71 6.82
CA HIS A 75 6.21 -4.06 6.37
C HIS A 75 5.96 -4.99 7.54
N GLN A 76 4.71 -5.37 7.75
CA GLN A 76 4.39 -6.50 8.62
C GLN A 76 4.08 -7.72 7.76
N ALA A 77 4.93 -8.75 7.89
CA ALA A 77 4.56 -10.09 7.47
C ALA A 77 3.34 -10.52 8.27
N PRO A 78 2.41 -11.29 7.69
CA PRO A 78 1.15 -11.55 8.33
C PRO A 78 1.40 -12.52 9.47
N GLY A 79 1.42 -11.99 10.70
CA GLY A 79 1.36 -12.78 11.93
C GLY A 79 -0.04 -13.35 12.09
N PHE A 80 -0.47 -14.23 11.19
CA PHE A 80 -1.69 -14.99 11.39
C PHE A 80 -1.43 -16.02 12.48
N SER A 81 -1.73 -15.66 13.72
CA SER A 81 -2.23 -16.64 14.68
C SER A 81 -3.54 -17.17 14.12
N ARG A 82 -3.48 -18.24 13.32
CA ARG A 82 -4.66 -19.05 13.01
C ARG A 82 -5.09 -19.68 14.33
N VAL A 83 -6.21 -19.20 14.86
CA VAL A 83 -6.97 -19.92 15.89
C VAL A 83 -7.73 -21.07 15.24
#